data_AF-A0A4Z0Q0S6-F1
#
_entry.id   AF-A0A4Z0Q0S6-F1
#
_cell.length_a   1.000
_cell.length_b   1.000
_cell.length_c   1.000
_cell.angle_alpha   90.00
_cell.angle_beta   90.00
_cell.angle_gamma   90.00
#
_symmetry.space_group_name_H-M   'P 1'
#
loop_
_entity.id
_entity.type
_entity.pdbx_description
1 polymer ?
#
loop_
_entity_poly.entity_id
_entity_poly.type
_entity_poly.pdbx_seq_one_letter_code
_entity_poly.pdbx_strand_id
1 'polypeptide(L)'
;MSLLLLLQLPTRASQVVVGIVSKNLLVWDVWEKDPQNLTHRLLLHSSAAQDVRVEIRLRQYREMNRVPAPRGKVVFRGKLPPGQLTQLRYPHSPTGHDFLEVFENGRSVGLLEINSRRPEAALVQNGLRFYTNTGANGGPLDYWLGFESLYAGPSRLVFHRFQGYPEEYQLVQIRPGLDTLFHRPANLDSLAASDPSILRLDAAHPQAQAARPTQDAASAVGMLTLETELMSQSYYYDEQKNRHPQRQSSGGSRRFIPVFARPQP
;
A
#
# COMPACT_ATOMS: atom_id res chain seq x y z
N MET A 1 -25.52 -17.01 2.81
CA MET A 1 -25.09 -17.23 4.20
C MET A 1 -23.57 -17.15 4.20
N SER A 2 -23.01 -15.98 4.54
CA SER A 2 -21.61 -15.63 4.32
C SER A 2 -20.82 -15.88 5.59
N LEU A 3 -20.03 -16.96 5.62
CA LEU A 3 -19.14 -17.26 6.74
C LEU A 3 -17.91 -16.35 6.61
N LEU A 4 -17.85 -15.31 7.45
CA LEU A 4 -16.67 -14.45 7.62
C LEU A 4 -15.51 -15.31 8.13
N LEU A 5 -14.45 -15.44 7.33
CA LEU A 5 -13.19 -16.00 7.79
C LEU A 5 -12.48 -14.91 8.61
N LEU A 6 -12.74 -14.90 9.91
CA LEU A 6 -11.96 -14.16 10.89
C LEU A 6 -10.58 -14.81 10.99
N LEU A 7 -9.68 -14.45 10.06
CA LEU A 7 -8.25 -14.53 10.32
C LEU A 7 -8.00 -13.60 11.52
N GLN A 8 -7.96 -14.16 12.73
CA GLN A 8 -7.40 -13.47 13.89
C GLN A 8 -5.90 -13.28 13.65
N LEU A 9 -5.57 -12.29 12.81
CA LEU A 9 -4.26 -11.68 12.78
C LEU A 9 -4.06 -11.06 14.16
N PRO A 10 -2.99 -11.40 14.90
CA PRO A 10 -2.73 -10.77 16.18
C PRO A 10 -2.74 -9.25 16.01
N THR A 11 -3.59 -8.59 16.81
CA THR A 11 -4.01 -7.17 16.82
C THR A 11 -2.88 -6.13 16.93
N ARG A 12 -1.61 -6.52 16.80
CA ARG A 12 -0.45 -5.63 16.92
C ARG A 12 0.24 -5.31 15.59
N ALA A 13 -0.14 -5.95 14.48
CA ALA A 13 0.22 -5.47 13.16
C ALA A 13 -0.88 -4.54 12.67
N SER A 14 -0.73 -3.23 12.91
CA SER A 14 -1.54 -2.25 12.21
C SER A 14 -1.16 -2.37 10.73
N GLN A 15 -1.98 -3.08 9.93
CA GLN A 15 -1.89 -3.17 8.47
C GLN A 15 -2.16 -1.82 7.78
N VAL A 16 -1.94 -0.72 8.48
CA VAL A 16 -2.23 0.65 8.06
C VAL A 16 -1.11 1.18 7.18
N VAL A 17 -0.07 0.39 6.88
CA VAL A 17 1.01 0.75 5.95
C VAL A 17 0.73 0.07 4.62
N VAL A 18 1.27 0.61 3.53
CA VAL A 18 1.41 -0.18 2.31
C VAL A 18 2.35 -1.35 2.62
N GLY A 19 1.81 -2.54 2.88
CA GLY A 19 2.56 -3.71 3.33
C GLY A 19 2.22 -4.18 4.76
N ILE A 20 3.21 -4.77 5.44
CA ILE A 20 3.12 -5.27 6.82
C ILE A 20 4.03 -4.42 7.71
N VAL A 21 3.52 -3.98 8.86
CA VAL A 21 4.32 -3.38 9.93
C VAL A 21 4.06 -4.07 11.25
N SER A 22 5.15 -4.49 11.90
CA SER A 22 5.21 -4.94 13.29
C SER A 22 5.95 -3.89 14.14
N LYS A 23 6.16 -4.21 15.42
CA LYS A 23 6.98 -3.38 16.33
C LYS A 23 8.40 -3.14 15.78
N ASN A 24 9.00 -4.17 15.17
CA ASN A 24 10.43 -4.19 14.83
C ASN A 24 10.70 -4.33 13.34
N LEU A 25 9.68 -4.65 12.54
CA LEU A 25 9.84 -5.03 11.16
C LEU A 25 8.82 -4.32 10.28
N LEU A 26 9.29 -3.77 9.17
CA LEU A 26 8.46 -3.34 8.06
C LEU A 26 8.77 -4.22 6.85
N VAL A 27 7.71 -4.67 6.17
CA VAL A 27 7.79 -5.40 4.91
C VAL A 27 6.88 -4.74 3.88
N TRP A 28 7.42 -4.33 2.75
CA TRP A 28 6.70 -3.61 1.69
C TRP A 28 7.16 -4.07 0.31
N ASP A 29 6.25 -4.25 -0.65
CA ASP A 29 6.60 -4.59 -2.01
C ASP A 29 6.49 -3.40 -2.98
N VAL A 30 7.47 -3.32 -3.88
CA VAL A 30 7.56 -2.26 -4.88
C VAL A 30 8.13 -2.81 -6.18
N TRP A 31 7.65 -2.29 -7.30
CA TRP A 31 8.35 -2.39 -8.57
C TRP A 31 9.41 -1.31 -8.66
N GLU A 32 10.66 -1.72 -8.83
CA GLU A 32 11.81 -0.84 -9.04
C GLU A 32 12.15 -0.79 -10.53
N LYS A 33 12.23 0.43 -11.07
CA LYS A 33 12.71 0.72 -12.41
C LYS A 33 14.22 0.90 -12.37
N ASP A 34 14.90 0.00 -13.05
CA ASP A 34 16.27 0.16 -13.50
C ASP A 34 16.26 0.65 -14.96
N PRO A 35 17.38 1.20 -15.49
CA PRO A 35 17.41 1.77 -16.85
C PRO A 35 16.88 0.85 -17.96
N GLN A 36 16.90 -0.47 -17.76
CA GLN A 36 16.50 -1.46 -18.75
C GLN A 36 15.31 -2.33 -18.31
N ASN A 37 14.96 -2.36 -17.01
CA ASN A 37 14.05 -3.37 -16.47
C ASN A 37 13.16 -2.82 -15.36
N LEU A 38 12.01 -3.48 -15.16
CA LEU A 38 11.21 -3.36 -13.96
C LEU A 38 11.38 -4.63 -13.14
N THR A 39 11.92 -4.50 -11.95
CA THR A 39 12.15 -5.61 -11.02
C THR A 39 11.20 -5.49 -9.84
N HIS A 40 10.44 -6.54 -9.55
CA HIS A 40 9.61 -6.57 -8.35
C HIS A 40 10.47 -6.93 -7.13
N ARG A 41 10.47 -6.05 -6.13
CA ARG A 41 11.28 -6.13 -4.92
C ARG A 41 10.39 -6.28 -3.70
N LEU A 42 10.86 -7.09 -2.75
CA LEU A 42 10.37 -7.06 -1.38
C LEU A 42 11.37 -6.28 -0.53
N LEU A 43 10.91 -5.21 0.08
CA LEU A 43 11.66 -4.34 0.97
C LEU A 43 11.45 -4.79 2.41
N LEU A 44 12.53 -4.96 3.16
CA LEU A 44 12.50 -5.32 4.58
C LEU A 44 13.34 -4.33 5.37
N HIS A 45 12.77 -3.76 6.43
CA HIS A 45 13.48 -2.83 7.29
C HIS A 45 13.28 -3.19 8.75
N SER A 46 14.39 -3.30 9.50
CA SER A 46 14.37 -3.52 10.94
C SER A 46 14.44 -2.20 11.70
N SER A 47 13.42 -1.88 12.50
CA SER A 47 13.42 -0.76 13.45
C SER A 47 13.93 -1.16 14.84
N ALA A 48 14.32 -2.42 15.04
CA ALA A 48 14.84 -2.88 16.32
C ALA A 48 16.23 -2.32 16.62
N ALA A 49 16.55 -2.20 17.91
CA ALA A 49 17.89 -1.85 18.39
C ALA A 49 18.93 -2.99 18.25
N GLN A 50 18.49 -4.20 17.89
CA GLN A 50 19.33 -5.38 17.72
C GLN A 50 18.89 -6.18 16.49
N ASP A 51 19.73 -7.13 16.07
CA ASP A 51 19.42 -8.04 14.96
C ASP A 51 18.08 -8.75 15.17
N VAL A 52 17.25 -8.75 14.12
CA VAL A 52 15.96 -9.45 14.09
C VAL A 52 16.07 -10.66 13.20
N ARG A 53 15.68 -11.84 13.71
CA ARG A 53 15.56 -13.04 12.87
C ARG A 53 14.27 -12.94 12.07
N VAL A 54 14.39 -13.01 10.75
CA VAL A 54 13.24 -12.94 9.84
C VAL A 54 13.17 -14.20 9.01
N GLU A 55 11.97 -14.74 8.89
CA GLU A 55 11.64 -15.82 7.97
C GLU A 55 10.39 -15.45 7.19
N ILE A 56 10.42 -15.65 5.88
CA ILE A 56 9.26 -15.42 5.01
C ILE A 56 8.89 -16.73 4.35
N ARG A 57 7.62 -17.11 4.48
CA ARG A 57 7.05 -18.30 3.87
C ARG A 57 6.04 -17.91 2.81
N LEU A 58 6.21 -18.46 1.61
CA LEU A 58 5.16 -18.48 0.61
C LEU A 58 4.10 -19.50 1.05
N ARG A 59 2.87 -19.03 1.24
CA ARG A 59 1.67 -19.82 1.52
C ARG A 59 0.80 -19.84 0.28
N GLN A 60 0.68 -21.01 -0.33
CA GLN A 60 -0.15 -21.19 -1.52
C GLN A 60 -1.50 -21.78 -1.13
N TYR A 61 -2.59 -21.12 -1.52
CA TYR A 61 -3.95 -21.61 -1.32
C TYR A 61 -4.55 -22.02 -2.66
N ARG A 62 -5.14 -23.22 -2.72
CA ARG A 62 -5.80 -23.73 -3.94
C ARG A 62 -7.15 -23.07 -4.20
N GLU A 63 -7.85 -22.68 -3.15
CA GLU A 63 -9.17 -22.04 -3.17
C GLU A 63 -9.24 -21.06 -1.99
N MET A 64 -9.84 -19.87 -2.17
CA MET A 64 -10.25 -19.05 -1.03
C MET A 64 -11.29 -19.82 -0.20
N ASN A 65 -11.15 -19.82 1.13
CA ASN A 65 -12.10 -20.41 2.11
C ASN A 65 -12.03 -21.91 2.38
N ARG A 66 -11.01 -22.65 1.93
CA ARG A 66 -10.81 -24.05 2.36
C ARG A 66 -9.47 -24.27 3.04
N VAL A 67 -9.55 -24.84 4.25
CA VAL A 67 -8.42 -25.35 5.03
C VAL A 67 -8.01 -26.70 4.46
N PRO A 68 -6.95 -26.74 3.65
CA PRO A 68 -5.87 -27.60 4.04
C PRO A 68 -4.63 -26.76 4.30
N ALA A 69 -3.79 -27.22 5.24
CA ALA A 69 -2.58 -26.54 5.64
C ALA A 69 -1.78 -26.06 4.40
N PRO A 70 -1.52 -24.75 4.25
CA PRO A 70 -0.87 -24.24 3.06
C PRO A 70 0.50 -24.89 2.93
N ARG A 71 0.83 -25.40 1.74
CA ARG A 71 2.21 -25.82 1.42
C ARG A 71 3.08 -24.57 1.61
N GLY A 72 3.90 -24.59 2.66
CA GLY A 72 4.75 -23.48 3.03
C GLY A 72 6.14 -23.67 2.46
N LYS A 73 6.56 -22.81 1.53
CA LYS A 73 7.97 -22.76 1.09
C LYS A 73 8.64 -21.58 1.76
N VAL A 74 9.74 -21.81 2.48
CA VAL A 74 10.59 -20.72 2.96
C VAL A 74 11.22 -20.06 1.73
N VAL A 75 10.91 -18.78 1.51
CA VAL A 75 11.48 -17.98 0.41
C VAL A 75 12.61 -17.08 0.90
N PHE A 76 12.65 -16.80 2.21
CA PHE A 76 13.74 -16.10 2.85
C PHE A 76 13.88 -16.53 4.31
N ARG A 77 15.12 -16.65 4.78
CA ARG A 77 15.47 -16.82 6.19
C ARG A 77 16.79 -16.12 6.44
N GLY A 78 16.84 -15.21 7.41
CA GLY A 78 18.05 -14.45 7.70
C GLY A 78 17.95 -13.61 8.97
N LYS A 79 18.98 -12.80 9.20
CA LYS A 79 18.97 -11.74 10.21
C LYS A 79 18.96 -10.40 9.51
N LEU A 80 18.13 -9.48 9.99
CA LEU A 80 18.14 -8.09 9.57
C LEU A 80 18.82 -7.24 10.65
N PRO A 81 19.91 -6.53 10.33
CA PRO A 81 20.55 -5.65 11.28
C PRO A 81 19.71 -4.38 11.53
N PRO A 82 19.89 -3.72 12.67
CA PRO A 82 19.20 -2.47 13.02
C PRO A 82 19.30 -1.39 11.93
N GLY A 83 18.16 -0.78 11.59
CA GLY A 83 18.08 0.39 10.71
C GLY A 83 18.41 0.16 9.24
N GLN A 84 18.72 -1.07 8.83
CA GLN A 84 19.10 -1.36 7.45
C GLN A 84 17.88 -1.75 6.61
N LEU A 85 17.74 -1.11 5.45
CA LEU A 85 16.83 -1.54 4.40
C LEU A 85 17.48 -2.66 3.59
N THR A 86 16.89 -3.85 3.65
CA THR A 86 17.26 -5.01 2.84
C THR A 86 16.27 -5.17 1.69
N GLN A 87 16.78 -5.37 0.48
CA GLN A 87 15.96 -5.60 -0.70
C GLN A 87 16.12 -7.04 -1.18
N LEU A 88 15.01 -7.77 -1.27
CA LEU A 88 14.96 -9.11 -1.81
C LEU A 88 14.24 -9.11 -3.16
N ARG A 89 14.55 -10.09 -4.00
CA ARG A 89 13.73 -10.36 -5.17
C ARG A 89 12.35 -10.82 -4.70
N TYR A 90 11.29 -10.21 -5.24
CA TYR A 90 9.94 -10.63 -4.91
C TYR A 90 9.66 -12.02 -5.53
N PRO A 91 9.06 -12.96 -4.77
CA PRO A 91 8.74 -14.28 -5.30
C PRO A 91 7.62 -14.18 -6.34
N HIS A 92 7.90 -14.60 -7.57
CA HIS A 92 6.87 -14.76 -8.57
C HIS A 92 6.04 -16.02 -8.26
N SER A 93 4.73 -15.86 -8.08
CA SER A 93 3.81 -17.00 -7.95
C SER A 93 2.62 -16.83 -8.90
N PRO A 94 2.25 -17.87 -9.68
CA PRO A 94 1.24 -17.77 -10.73
C PRO A 94 -0.21 -18.08 -10.27
N THR A 95 -0.47 -18.39 -8.99
CA THR A 95 -1.71 -19.08 -8.59
C THR A 95 -2.82 -18.22 -8.00
N GLY A 96 -2.70 -16.88 -8.02
CA GLY A 96 -3.81 -15.94 -7.76
C GLY A 96 -4.31 -15.86 -6.30
N HIS A 97 -3.97 -16.82 -5.43
CA HIS A 97 -4.33 -16.84 -4.01
C HIS A 97 -3.13 -17.23 -3.14
N ASP A 98 -2.03 -16.51 -3.31
CA ASP A 98 -0.79 -16.77 -2.57
C ASP A 98 -0.49 -15.63 -1.61
N PHE A 99 0.05 -15.96 -0.45
CA PHE A 99 0.42 -15.00 0.58
C PHE A 99 1.87 -15.19 1.02
N LEU A 100 2.52 -14.11 1.38
CA LEU A 100 3.78 -14.11 2.10
C LEU A 100 3.50 -13.98 3.59
N GLU A 101 3.70 -15.06 4.33
CA GLU A 101 3.67 -15.04 5.78
C GLU A 101 5.04 -14.64 6.31
N VAL A 102 5.05 -13.57 7.11
CA VAL A 102 6.27 -13.00 7.69
C VAL A 102 6.36 -13.42 9.15
N PHE A 103 7.52 -13.95 9.53
CA PHE A 103 7.86 -14.34 10.88
C PHE A 103 8.99 -13.47 11.42
N GLU A 104 8.76 -12.91 12.61
CA GLU A 104 9.74 -12.16 13.39
C GLU A 104 10.11 -12.96 14.63
N ASN A 105 11.40 -13.32 14.78
CA ASN A 105 11.90 -14.11 15.91
C ASN A 105 11.07 -15.39 16.17
N GLY A 106 10.64 -16.05 15.09
CA GLY A 106 9.85 -17.29 15.13
C GLY A 106 8.33 -17.08 15.34
N ARG A 107 7.85 -15.84 15.49
CA ARG A 107 6.43 -15.53 15.63
C ARG A 107 5.87 -14.95 14.34
N SER A 108 4.71 -15.44 13.89
CA SER A 108 4.02 -14.86 12.73
C SER A 108 3.57 -13.43 13.07
N VAL A 109 3.91 -12.47 12.22
CA VAL A 109 3.56 -11.05 12.39
C VAL A 109 2.58 -10.55 11.33
N GLY A 110 2.35 -11.29 10.25
CA GLY A 110 1.37 -10.92 9.25
C GLY A 110 1.45 -11.73 7.97
N LEU A 111 0.39 -11.58 7.16
CA LEU A 111 0.27 -12.10 5.81
C LEU A 111 0.18 -10.93 4.83
N LEU A 112 0.95 -11.01 3.74
CA LEU A 112 0.90 -10.07 2.61
C LEU A 112 0.39 -10.83 1.39
N GLU A 113 -0.69 -10.39 0.78
CA GLU A 113 -1.16 -10.97 -0.47
C GLU A 113 -0.12 -10.77 -1.57
N ILE A 114 0.11 -11.80 -2.38
CA ILE A 114 1.03 -11.71 -3.50
C ILE A 114 0.41 -10.87 -4.60
N ASN A 115 1.03 -9.72 -4.85
CA ASN A 115 0.64 -8.82 -5.89
C ASN A 115 1.56 -8.96 -7.10
N SER A 116 1.20 -9.81 -8.05
CA SER A 116 1.99 -10.02 -9.27
C SER A 116 1.75 -8.97 -10.36
N ARG A 117 0.85 -8.00 -10.12
CA ARG A 117 0.49 -6.99 -11.13
C ARG A 117 1.68 -6.10 -11.41
N ARG A 118 2.13 -6.10 -12.67
CA ARG A 118 3.19 -5.22 -13.15
C ARG A 118 2.59 -3.87 -13.61
N PRO A 119 3.23 -2.72 -13.34
CA PRO A 119 2.78 -1.45 -13.92
C PRO A 119 2.92 -1.51 -15.44
N GLU A 120 1.90 -1.04 -16.15
CA GLU A 120 1.89 -0.98 -17.62
C GLU A 120 2.95 0.00 -18.12
N ALA A 121 3.53 -0.26 -19.29
CA ALA A 121 4.64 0.55 -19.83
C ALA A 121 4.27 2.04 -19.96
N ALA A 122 3.02 2.36 -20.28
CA ALA A 122 2.52 3.72 -20.38
C ALA A 122 2.59 4.50 -19.05
N LEU A 123 2.60 3.80 -17.90
CA LEU A 123 2.65 4.39 -16.56
C LEU A 123 4.08 4.70 -16.10
N VAL A 124 5.08 4.11 -16.77
CA VAL A 124 6.47 4.08 -16.31
C VAL A 124 7.20 5.32 -16.81
N GLN A 125 7.33 6.33 -15.96
CA GLN A 125 7.90 7.64 -16.31
C GLN A 125 9.43 7.69 -16.14
N ASN A 126 10.10 8.57 -16.89
CA ASN A 126 11.57 8.71 -16.88
C ASN A 126 12.17 9.41 -15.66
N GLY A 127 11.35 9.87 -14.71
CA GLY A 127 11.81 10.47 -13.46
C GLY A 127 11.24 9.83 -12.19
N LEU A 128 10.68 8.62 -12.29
CA LEU A 128 10.19 7.84 -11.15
C LEU A 128 10.91 6.49 -11.15
N ARG A 129 11.28 6.03 -9.95
CA ARG A 129 12.07 4.81 -9.77
C ARG A 129 11.27 3.68 -9.17
N PHE A 130 10.32 3.96 -8.29
CA PHE A 130 9.57 2.97 -7.55
C PHE A 130 8.09 3.12 -7.81
N TYR A 131 7.38 2.00 -7.85
CA TYR A 131 5.94 1.93 -8.09
C TYR A 131 5.32 0.90 -7.16
N THR A 132 4.19 1.22 -6.54
CA THR A 132 3.40 0.24 -5.78
C THR A 132 1.91 0.46 -6.06
N ASN A 133 1.15 -0.62 -6.10
CA ASN A 133 -0.30 -0.60 -6.00
C ASN A 133 -0.76 -1.53 -4.87
N THR A 134 0.11 -1.86 -3.93
CA THR A 134 -0.28 -2.64 -2.75
C THR A 134 -1.03 -1.72 -1.79
N GLY A 135 -2.06 -2.23 -1.14
CA GLY A 135 -2.82 -1.52 -0.12
C GLY A 135 -2.59 -2.07 1.30
N ALA A 136 -3.34 -1.50 2.24
CA ALA A 136 -3.53 -2.04 3.58
C ALA A 136 -4.38 -3.33 3.51
N ASN A 137 -4.11 -4.31 4.38
CA ASN A 137 -4.80 -5.60 4.44
C ASN A 137 -4.62 -6.50 3.20
N GLY A 138 -3.57 -6.29 2.39
CA GLY A 138 -3.26 -7.14 1.23
C GLY A 138 -4.04 -6.81 -0.05
N GLY A 139 -5.15 -6.09 0.03
CA GLY A 139 -5.90 -5.68 -1.17
C GLY A 139 -5.14 -4.63 -2.01
N PRO A 140 -5.20 -4.69 -3.35
CA PRO A 140 -4.56 -3.70 -4.20
C PRO A 140 -5.24 -2.33 -4.09
N LEU A 141 -4.48 -1.27 -4.29
CA LEU A 141 -4.98 0.08 -4.60
C LEU A 141 -5.56 0.07 -6.02
N ASP A 142 -6.59 0.88 -6.27
CA ASP A 142 -7.15 1.11 -7.61
C ASP A 142 -6.29 2.02 -8.50
N TYR A 143 -5.13 2.43 -7.98
CA TYR A 143 -4.17 3.29 -8.65
C TYR A 143 -2.72 2.84 -8.35
N TRP A 144 -1.82 3.18 -9.25
CA TRP A 144 -0.39 3.09 -9.04
C TRP A 144 0.11 4.34 -8.33
N LEU A 145 0.90 4.16 -7.28
CA LEU A 145 1.69 5.20 -6.64
C LEU A 145 3.12 5.09 -7.13
N GLY A 146 3.59 6.08 -7.88
CA GLY A 146 4.95 6.21 -8.39
C GLY A 146 5.75 7.28 -7.66
N PHE A 147 7.02 7.01 -7.39
CA PHE A 147 7.92 7.91 -6.65
C PHE A 147 9.39 7.67 -7.01
N GLU A 148 10.23 8.69 -6.87
CA GLU A 148 11.63 8.64 -7.31
C GLU A 148 12.60 8.04 -6.28
N SER A 149 12.24 8.04 -5.00
CA SER A 149 13.14 7.60 -3.93
C SER A 149 12.39 6.97 -2.76
N LEU A 150 12.93 5.87 -2.25
CA LEU A 150 12.57 5.28 -0.96
C LEU A 150 13.21 6.05 0.23
N TYR A 151 14.28 6.81 -0.04
CA TYR A 151 15.08 7.49 0.96
C TYR A 151 14.78 8.98 1.04
N ALA A 152 14.93 9.55 2.24
CA ALA A 152 14.85 10.99 2.51
C ALA A 152 13.52 11.66 2.13
N GLY A 153 12.49 10.86 1.86
CA GLY A 153 11.14 11.26 1.48
C GLY A 153 11.06 11.57 -0.01
N PRO A 154 10.07 11.02 -0.74
CA PRO A 154 9.90 11.38 -2.14
C PRO A 154 9.55 12.87 -2.25
N SER A 155 10.36 13.60 -3.01
CA SER A 155 10.14 14.95 -3.53
C SER A 155 8.90 15.04 -4.43
N ARG A 156 8.53 13.93 -5.10
CA ARG A 156 7.37 13.85 -5.99
C ARG A 156 6.62 12.53 -5.81
N LEU A 157 5.31 12.63 -5.71
CA LEU A 157 4.41 11.47 -5.67
C LEU A 157 3.44 11.59 -6.84
N VAL A 158 3.41 10.56 -7.69
CA VAL A 158 2.53 10.51 -8.86
C VAL A 158 1.55 9.38 -8.67
N PHE A 159 0.27 9.70 -8.82
CA PHE A 159 -0.81 8.74 -8.74
C PHE A 159 -1.36 8.51 -10.13
N HIS A 160 -1.59 7.25 -10.47
CA HIS A 160 -2.17 6.88 -11.75
C HIS A 160 -3.28 5.86 -11.56
N ARG A 161 -4.53 6.28 -11.80
CA ARG A 161 -5.68 5.38 -11.81
C ARG A 161 -5.55 4.41 -12.98
N PHE A 162 -5.67 3.12 -12.73
CA PHE A 162 -5.56 2.10 -13.79
C PHE A 162 -6.84 1.26 -13.93
N GLN A 163 -7.80 1.41 -13.01
CA GLN A 163 -9.08 0.70 -13.04
C GLN A 163 -10.21 1.54 -12.45
N GLY A 164 -11.44 1.10 -12.72
CA GLY A 164 -12.68 1.65 -12.19
C GLY A 164 -13.57 2.26 -13.28
N TYR A 165 -14.81 2.58 -12.91
CA TYR A 165 -15.83 3.03 -13.86
C TYR A 165 -15.74 4.54 -14.18
N PRO A 166 -16.24 5.01 -15.34
CA PRO A 166 -16.24 6.43 -15.70
C PRO A 166 -16.93 7.34 -14.67
N GLU A 167 -17.97 6.84 -14.01
CA GLU A 167 -18.75 7.52 -12.98
C GLU A 167 -18.08 7.55 -11.59
N GLU A 168 -16.94 6.88 -11.45
CA GLU A 168 -16.17 6.81 -10.22
C GLU A 168 -14.95 7.72 -10.25
N TYR A 169 -14.64 8.30 -9.10
CA TYR A 169 -13.42 9.04 -8.88
C TYR A 169 -12.85 8.78 -7.49
N GLN A 170 -11.53 8.79 -7.39
CA GLN A 170 -10.79 8.64 -6.15
C GLN A 170 -10.27 10.01 -5.72
N LEU A 171 -10.58 10.40 -4.49
CA LEU A 171 -9.92 11.51 -3.81
C LEU A 171 -8.72 10.98 -3.05
N VAL A 172 -7.61 11.70 -3.10
CA VAL A 172 -6.34 11.30 -2.48
C VAL A 172 -5.69 12.50 -1.83
N GLN A 173 -5.22 12.34 -0.60
CA GLN A 173 -4.44 13.36 0.11
C GLN A 173 -3.22 12.73 0.79
N ILE A 174 -2.09 13.42 0.74
CA ILE A 174 -0.88 13.00 1.47
C ILE A 174 -0.47 14.06 2.48
N ARG A 175 -0.15 13.61 3.69
CA ARG A 175 0.26 14.44 4.83
C ARG A 175 1.52 13.88 5.51
N PRO A 176 2.34 14.72 6.17
CA PRO A 176 3.48 14.23 6.94
C PRO A 176 3.02 13.53 8.22
N GLY A 177 3.78 12.54 8.68
CA GLY A 177 3.69 11.98 10.03
C GLY A 177 2.61 10.90 10.21
N LEU A 178 2.53 10.39 11.44
CA LEU A 178 1.50 9.46 11.94
C LEU A 178 0.38 10.18 12.71
N ASP A 179 0.50 11.51 12.90
CA ASP A 179 -0.27 12.29 13.87
C ASP A 179 -1.79 12.27 13.65
N THR A 180 -2.27 11.72 12.54
CA THR A 180 -3.70 11.57 12.29
C THR A 180 -4.29 10.26 12.83
N LEU A 181 -3.51 9.31 13.36
CA LEU A 181 -4.01 8.02 13.89
C LEU A 181 -5.19 8.18 14.86
N PHE A 182 -5.24 9.28 15.61
CA PHE A 182 -6.28 9.57 16.61
C PHE A 182 -7.45 10.41 16.07
N HIS A 183 -7.34 10.96 14.86
CA HIS A 183 -8.37 11.75 14.21
C HIS A 183 -9.06 10.95 13.11
N ARG A 184 -10.40 10.87 13.18
CA ARG A 184 -11.20 10.36 12.07
C ARG A 184 -10.87 11.23 10.84
N PRO A 185 -10.51 10.63 9.69
CA PRO A 185 -10.27 11.43 8.49
C PRO A 185 -11.54 12.24 8.20
N ALA A 186 -11.37 13.54 7.95
CA ALA A 186 -12.46 14.34 7.44
C ALA A 186 -12.88 13.76 6.08
N ASN A 187 -14.17 13.85 5.75
CA ASN A 187 -14.66 13.48 4.43
C ASN A 187 -13.90 14.31 3.38
N LEU A 188 -13.09 13.64 2.54
CA LEU A 188 -12.22 14.32 1.59
C LEU A 188 -13.05 15.05 0.54
N ASP A 189 -14.22 14.54 0.17
CA ASP A 189 -15.14 15.18 -0.78
C ASP A 189 -15.67 16.50 -0.24
N SER A 190 -15.93 16.58 1.06
CA SER A 190 -16.34 17.84 1.71
C SER A 190 -15.23 18.88 1.75
N LEU A 191 -13.97 18.44 1.82
CA LEU A 191 -12.80 19.33 1.88
C LEU A 191 -12.26 19.72 0.50
N ALA A 192 -12.52 18.91 -0.54
CA ALA A 192 -11.90 19.05 -1.86
C ALA A 192 -12.13 20.42 -2.52
N ALA A 193 -13.21 21.13 -2.17
CA ALA A 193 -13.47 22.48 -2.68
C ALA A 193 -12.56 23.56 -2.06
N SER A 194 -11.98 23.29 -0.90
CA SER A 194 -11.23 24.26 -0.09
C SER A 194 -9.77 23.88 0.18
N ASP A 195 -9.43 22.60 0.03
CA ASP A 195 -8.10 22.07 0.27
C ASP A 195 -7.45 21.63 -1.06
N PRO A 196 -6.55 22.46 -1.64
CA PRO A 196 -5.91 22.17 -2.92
C PRO A 196 -4.91 20.99 -2.86
N SER A 197 -4.59 20.48 -1.66
CA SER A 197 -3.75 19.29 -1.51
C SER A 197 -4.52 17.98 -1.76
N ILE A 198 -5.85 18.05 -1.85
CA ILE A 198 -6.70 16.91 -2.19
C ILE A 198 -6.72 16.77 -3.71
N LEU A 199 -6.17 15.65 -4.19
CA LEU A 199 -6.11 15.30 -5.60
C LEU A 199 -7.31 14.45 -5.98
N ARG A 200 -7.83 14.68 -7.18
CA ARG A 200 -8.89 13.86 -7.78
C ARG A 200 -8.33 13.03 -8.92
N LEU A 201 -8.61 11.73 -8.90
CA LEU A 201 -8.30 10.78 -9.95
C LEU A 201 -9.60 10.25 -10.54
N ASP A 202 -9.84 10.50 -11.83
CA ASP A 202 -11.01 10.01 -12.54
C ASP A 202 -10.66 9.67 -13.99
N ALA A 203 -11.65 9.34 -14.83
CA ALA A 203 -11.40 8.98 -16.22
C ALA A 203 -10.84 10.15 -17.06
N ALA A 204 -11.19 11.41 -16.70
CA ALA A 204 -10.69 12.60 -17.38
C ALA A 204 -9.33 13.07 -16.83
N HIS A 205 -9.05 12.76 -15.56
CA HIS A 205 -7.83 13.07 -14.84
C HIS A 205 -7.22 11.76 -14.29
N PRO A 206 -6.76 10.84 -15.16
CA PRO A 206 -6.26 9.54 -14.72
C PRO A 206 -4.94 9.65 -13.94
N GLN A 207 -4.26 10.78 -14.03
CA GLN A 207 -3.01 11.06 -13.35
C GLN A 207 -3.09 12.35 -12.53
N ALA A 208 -2.57 12.30 -11.30
CA ALA A 208 -2.37 13.48 -10.46
C ALA A 208 -1.01 13.44 -9.76
N GLN A 209 -0.49 14.60 -9.36
CA GLN A 209 0.80 14.73 -8.70
C GLN A 209 0.65 15.52 -7.41
N ALA A 210 1.26 15.02 -6.33
CA ALA A 210 1.47 15.77 -5.09
C ALA A 210 2.93 16.20 -4.99
N ALA A 211 3.15 17.43 -4.52
CA ALA A 211 4.45 17.84 -4.02
C ALA A 211 4.72 17.15 -2.66
N ARG A 212 6.00 17.00 -2.32
CA ARG A 212 6.40 16.49 -1.01
C ARG A 212 5.78 17.32 0.12
N PRO A 213 5.13 16.68 1.11
CA PRO A 213 4.86 17.33 2.38
C PRO A 213 6.18 17.56 3.12
N THR A 214 6.44 18.78 3.56
CA THR A 214 7.61 19.13 4.38
C THR A 214 7.62 18.24 5.63
N GLN A 215 8.67 17.43 5.79
CA GLN A 215 8.92 16.64 6.99
C GLN A 215 10.20 17.16 7.62
N ASP A 216 10.14 17.49 8.91
CA ASP A 216 11.33 17.81 9.69
C ASP A 216 12.26 16.59 9.73
N ALA A 217 13.54 16.82 9.48
CA ALA A 217 14.53 15.81 9.12
C ALA A 217 14.94 14.84 10.25
N ALA A 218 14.28 14.86 11.42
CA ALA A 218 14.92 14.49 12.68
C ALA A 218 14.57 13.12 13.28
N SER A 219 13.82 12.23 12.63
CA SER A 219 13.44 10.96 13.29
C SER A 219 13.45 9.73 12.38
N ALA A 220 13.81 8.60 13.01
CA ALA A 220 13.72 7.22 12.51
C ALA A 220 12.50 7.00 11.60
N VAL A 221 12.69 6.28 10.49
CA VAL A 221 11.69 5.99 9.44
C VAL A 221 10.55 7.03 9.40
N GLY A 222 10.73 8.09 8.62
CA GLY A 222 9.63 9.00 8.34
C GLY A 222 8.45 8.22 7.76
N MET A 223 7.22 8.55 8.14
CA MET A 223 6.03 7.99 7.49
C MET A 223 5.19 9.11 6.93
N LEU A 224 4.67 8.90 5.72
CA LEU A 224 3.65 9.77 5.13
C LEU A 224 2.29 9.12 5.34
N THR A 225 1.29 9.90 5.71
CA THR A 225 -0.10 9.47 5.72
C THR A 225 -0.71 9.67 4.34
N LEU A 226 -1.33 8.64 3.80
CA LEU A 226 -2.10 8.61 2.57
C LEU A 226 -3.57 8.38 2.90
N GLU A 227 -4.39 9.41 2.72
CA GLU A 227 -5.85 9.33 2.88
C GLU A 227 -6.50 9.22 1.50
N THR A 228 -7.49 8.35 1.37
CA THR A 228 -8.17 8.11 0.10
C THR A 228 -9.66 7.92 0.30
N GLU A 229 -10.50 8.48 -0.55
CA GLU A 229 -11.94 8.24 -0.54
C GLU A 229 -12.45 7.95 -1.95
N LEU A 230 -13.10 6.80 -2.15
CA LEU A 230 -13.69 6.45 -3.45
C LEU A 230 -15.13 6.94 -3.48
N MET A 231 -15.45 7.63 -4.56
CA MET A 231 -16.73 8.25 -4.80
C MET A 231 -17.32 7.70 -6.09
N SER A 232 -18.62 7.40 -6.08
CA SER A 232 -19.38 6.97 -7.25
C SER A 232 -20.57 7.90 -7.48
N GLN A 233 -20.80 8.26 -8.75
CA GLN A 233 -22.04 8.87 -9.20
C GLN A 233 -23.00 7.77 -9.67
N SER A 234 -23.91 7.37 -8.79
CA SER A 234 -24.96 6.41 -9.11
C SER A 234 -26.30 7.12 -9.30
N TYR A 235 -27.35 6.33 -9.54
CA TYR A 235 -28.72 6.82 -9.66
C TYR A 235 -29.64 5.88 -8.89
N TYR A 236 -30.67 6.44 -8.27
CA TYR A 236 -31.80 5.66 -7.78
C TYR A 236 -33.08 6.06 -8.53
N TYR A 237 -34.07 5.18 -8.49
CA TYR A 237 -35.40 5.45 -9.02
C TYR A 237 -36.35 5.66 -7.85
N ASP A 238 -37.13 6.74 -7.87
CA ASP A 238 -38.19 6.94 -6.89
C ASP A 238 -39.40 6.00 -7.16
N GLU A 239 -40.42 6.07 -6.30
CA GLU A 239 -41.64 5.27 -6.44
C GLU A 239 -42.40 5.57 -7.75
N GLN A 240 -42.17 6.73 -8.35
CA GLN A 240 -42.73 7.15 -9.63
C GLN A 240 -41.83 6.76 -10.82
N LYS A 241 -40.74 6.02 -10.57
CA LYS A 241 -39.71 5.62 -11.54
C LYS A 241 -38.95 6.79 -12.18
N ASN A 242 -38.92 7.95 -11.53
CA ASN A 242 -38.03 9.02 -11.94
C ASN A 242 -36.60 8.73 -11.47
N ARG A 243 -35.64 8.99 -12.36
CA ARG A 243 -34.21 8.77 -12.09
C ARG A 243 -33.63 9.98 -11.36
N HIS A 244 -33.08 9.75 -10.18
CA HIS A 244 -32.43 10.78 -9.36
C HIS A 244 -30.94 10.49 -9.23
N PRO A 245 -30.05 11.49 -9.43
CA PRO A 245 -28.62 11.31 -9.21
C PRO A 245 -28.35 11.11 -7.71
N GLN A 246 -27.44 10.19 -7.41
CA GLN A 246 -26.99 9.93 -6.05
C GLN A 246 -25.47 9.85 -6.03
N ARG A 247 -24.86 10.59 -5.10
CA ARG A 247 -23.44 10.45 -4.82
C ARG A 247 -23.28 9.45 -3.68
N GLN A 248 -22.48 8.43 -3.90
CA GLN A 248 -22.15 7.42 -2.89
C GLN A 248 -20.65 7.48 -2.60
N SER A 249 -20.29 7.40 -1.31
CA SER A 249 -18.92 7.23 -0.84
C SER A 249 -18.77 5.81 -0.31
N SER A 250 -17.72 5.11 -0.71
CA SER A 250 -17.39 3.80 -0.13
C SER A 250 -16.64 3.92 1.22
N GLY A 251 -16.51 5.15 1.74
CA GLY A 251 -15.76 5.45 2.96
C GLY A 251 -14.28 5.74 2.71
N GLY A 252 -13.70 6.56 3.60
CA GLY A 252 -12.29 6.89 3.57
C GLY A 252 -11.40 5.75 4.08
N SER A 253 -10.27 5.54 3.40
CA SER A 253 -9.19 4.65 3.82
C SER A 253 -7.95 5.45 4.15
N ARG A 254 -7.22 5.04 5.19
CA ARG A 254 -5.93 5.60 5.56
C ARG A 254 -4.85 4.55 5.43
N ARG A 255 -3.72 4.95 4.83
CA ARG A 255 -2.53 4.14 4.62
C ARG A 255 -1.29 4.94 4.99
N PHE A 256 -0.17 4.27 5.21
CA PHE A 256 1.11 4.91 5.48
C PHE A 256 2.15 4.47 4.45
N ILE A 257 2.95 5.41 4.00
CA ILE A 257 4.06 5.17 3.09
C ILE A 257 5.35 5.36 3.89
N PRO A 258 6.20 4.33 4.01
CA PRO A 258 7.44 4.44 4.76
C PRO A 258 8.50 5.22 3.97
N VAL A 259 9.30 5.97 4.71
CA VAL A 259 10.43 6.75 4.22
C VAL A 259 11.66 6.32 5.01
N PHE A 260 12.67 5.82 4.30
CA PHE A 260 13.87 5.29 4.94
C PHE A 260 14.94 6.36 5.08
N ALA A 261 15.76 6.24 6.14
CA ALA A 261 16.99 7.02 6.26
C ALA A 261 17.96 6.60 5.13
N ARG A 262 18.74 7.56 4.62
CA ARG A 262 19.80 7.21 3.66
C ARG A 262 20.82 6.31 4.35
N PRO A 263 21.36 5.28 3.66
CA PRO A 263 22.50 4.53 4.17
C PRO A 263 23.65 5.50 4.47
N GLN A 264 24.27 5.37 5.63
CA GLN A 264 25.54 6.06 5.88
C GLN A 264 26.62 5.40 5.01
N PRO A 265 27.46 6.19 4.31
CA PRO A 265 28.54 5.67 3.47
C PRO A 265 29.60 4.92 4.27
#